data_AF-A0A6L7S5Q5-F1
#
_entry.id   AF-A0A6L7S5Q5-F1
#
_cell.length_a   1.000
_cell.length_b   1.000
_cell.length_c   1.000
_cell.angle_alpha   90.00
_cell.angle_beta   90.00
_cell.angle_gamma   90.00
#
_symmetry.space_group_name_H-M   'P 1'
#
loop_
_entity.id
_entity.type
_entity.pdbx_description
1 polymer ?
#
loop_
_entity_poly.entity_id
_entity_poly.type
_entity_poly.pdbx_seq_one_letter_code
_entity_poly.pdbx_strand_id
1 'polypeptide(L)'
;MTRFDHPTPTVKTTQGAVAVESNVTERLEAAIRDSKSANTVRAYRAAWKKWEAWAIEHGKTAMPAQPDAVALFLAARAVDGMSVPSLRLSVAAIAAAHDTAGHANPCADRVVKTAMKGLVRQAAQAGASQKQAAALTVDAVAAIRHALGDCGTPVKARDMAIVSLLACTGLRRS
;
A
#
# COMPACT_ATOMS: atom_id res chain seq x y z
N MET A 1 7.20 -17.08 73.73
CA MET A 1 6.94 -18.00 72.60
C MET A 1 6.06 -17.25 71.62
N THR A 2 6.42 -16.92 70.38
CA THR A 2 7.66 -17.01 69.61
C THR A 2 7.44 -16.07 68.42
N ARG A 3 8.36 -15.11 68.20
CA ARG A 3 8.38 -14.27 67.00
C ARG A 3 8.45 -15.18 65.76
N PHE A 4 7.57 -14.94 64.79
CA PHE A 4 7.80 -15.42 63.42
C PHE A 4 8.21 -14.22 62.58
N ASP A 5 9.53 -14.11 62.39
CA ASP A 5 10.15 -13.42 61.27
C ASP A 5 9.59 -14.00 59.97
N HIS A 6 9.18 -13.13 59.05
CA HIS A 6 9.05 -13.50 57.64
C HIS A 6 10.11 -12.74 56.86
N PRO A 7 10.99 -13.45 56.12
CA PRO A 7 12.03 -12.81 55.35
C PRO A 7 11.40 -12.01 54.21
N THR A 8 11.74 -10.72 54.17
CA THR A 8 11.49 -9.85 53.03
C THR A 8 12.10 -10.48 51.78
N PRO A 9 11.34 -10.75 50.70
CA PRO A 9 11.95 -11.16 49.46
C PRO A 9 12.82 -10.01 48.96
N THR A 10 14.13 -10.25 49.02
CA THR A 10 15.15 -9.35 48.50
C THR A 10 14.99 -9.37 46.97
N VAL A 11 14.33 -8.36 46.41
CA VAL A 11 14.29 -8.16 44.96
C VAL A 11 15.71 -7.82 44.51
N LYS A 12 16.48 -8.85 44.15
CA LYS A 12 17.76 -8.67 43.48
C LYS A 12 17.48 -8.12 42.08
N THR A 13 17.77 -6.83 41.93
CA THR A 13 18.13 -6.07 40.74
C THR A 13 17.94 -6.80 39.40
N THR A 14 16.80 -6.50 38.79
CA THR A 14 16.44 -6.77 37.40
C THR A 14 17.24 -5.87 36.45
N GLN A 15 18.55 -6.11 36.28
CA GLN A 15 19.31 -5.46 35.20
C GLN A 15 19.20 -6.23 33.87
N GLY A 16 18.97 -7.55 33.94
CA GLY A 16 18.78 -8.42 32.77
C GLY A 16 17.41 -8.31 32.11
N ALA A 17 16.31 -8.25 32.86
CA ALA A 17 14.98 -8.22 32.24
C ALA A 17 14.65 -6.86 31.61
N VAL A 18 15.13 -5.74 32.18
CA VAL A 18 14.95 -4.40 31.60
C VAL A 18 15.70 -4.26 30.27
N ALA A 19 16.90 -4.85 30.15
CA ALA A 19 17.66 -4.86 28.89
C ALA A 19 17.02 -5.74 27.81
N VAL A 20 16.44 -6.89 28.20
CA VAL A 20 15.70 -7.77 27.29
C VAL A 20 14.39 -7.10 26.83
N GLU A 21 13.64 -6.46 27.73
CA GLU A 21 12.42 -5.71 27.38
C GLU A 21 12.71 -4.51 26.46
N SER A 22 13.81 -3.79 26.68
CA SER A 22 14.24 -2.69 25.79
C SER A 22 14.59 -3.20 24.38
N ASN A 23 15.32 -4.32 24.28
CA ASN A 23 15.67 -4.92 22.98
C ASN A 23 14.45 -5.44 22.22
N VAL A 24 13.50 -6.06 22.94
CA VAL A 24 12.26 -6.57 22.36
C VAL A 24 11.35 -5.42 21.89
N THR A 25 11.27 -4.32 22.66
CA THR A 25 10.52 -3.12 22.26
C THR A 25 11.10 -2.49 21.00
N GLU A 26 12.43 -2.31 20.93
CA GLU A 26 13.10 -1.75 19.76
C GLU A 26 12.88 -2.61 18.50
N ARG A 27 12.94 -3.94 18.66
CA ARG A 27 12.63 -4.90 17.58
C ARG A 27 11.17 -4.84 17.15
N LEU A 28 10.24 -4.69 18.09
CA LEU A 28 8.82 -4.55 17.81
C LEU A 28 8.55 -3.26 17.03
N GLU A 29 9.13 -2.14 17.45
CA GLU A 29 8.99 -0.86 16.74
C GLU A 29 9.60 -0.92 15.33
N ALA A 30 10.78 -1.53 15.18
CA ALA A 30 11.39 -1.76 13.88
C ALA A 30 10.49 -2.63 12.98
N ALA A 31 9.93 -3.72 13.51
CA ALA A 31 9.00 -4.57 12.78
C ALA A 31 7.71 -3.84 12.38
N ILE A 32 7.19 -2.96 13.23
CA ILE A 32 6.02 -2.13 12.92
C ILE A 32 6.36 -1.12 11.80
N ARG A 33 7.52 -0.46 11.86
CA ARG A 33 7.99 0.46 10.81
C ARG A 33 8.18 -0.27 9.48
N ASP A 34 8.78 -1.44 9.50
CA ASP A 34 9.10 -2.24 8.31
C ASP A 34 7.88 -3.01 7.76
N SER A 35 6.77 -3.04 8.49
CA SER A 35 5.55 -3.74 8.09
C SER A 35 4.97 -3.27 6.75
N LYS A 36 5.28 -2.02 6.33
CA LYS A 36 4.81 -1.45 5.06
C LYS A 36 5.93 -0.71 4.35
N SER A 37 6.12 -1.02 3.07
CA SER A 37 7.05 -0.26 2.22
C SER A 37 6.66 1.23 2.18
N ALA A 38 7.66 2.12 2.04
CA ALA A 38 7.43 3.56 1.88
C ALA A 38 6.49 3.89 0.70
N ASN A 39 6.55 3.09 -0.38
CA ASN A 39 5.64 3.23 -1.51
C ASN A 39 4.19 2.89 -1.13
N THR A 40 3.97 1.83 -0.34
CA THR A 40 2.64 1.45 0.16
C THR A 40 2.06 2.55 1.04
N VAL A 41 2.86 3.11 1.96
CA VAL A 41 2.42 4.22 2.83
C VAL A 41 2.03 5.44 2.00
N ARG A 42 2.85 5.82 1.01
CA ARG A 42 2.55 6.93 0.10
C ARG A 42 1.26 6.68 -0.69
N ALA A 43 1.09 5.47 -1.23
CA ALA A 43 -0.11 5.09 -1.99
C ALA A 43 -1.37 5.15 -1.12
N TYR A 44 -1.30 4.64 0.12
CA TYR A 44 -2.41 4.68 1.06
C TYR A 44 -2.77 6.10 1.45
N ARG A 45 -1.79 6.95 1.77
CA ARG A 45 -2.01 8.36 2.07
C ARG A 45 -2.68 9.10 0.91
N ALA A 46 -2.24 8.86 -0.32
CA ALA A 46 -2.84 9.46 -1.50
C ALA A 46 -4.29 8.98 -1.73
N ALA A 47 -4.56 7.69 -1.52
CA ALA A 47 -5.90 7.14 -1.64
C ALA A 47 -6.84 7.65 -0.52
N TRP A 48 -6.34 7.77 0.71
CA TRP A 48 -7.08 8.34 1.84
C TRP A 48 -7.49 9.79 1.58
N LYS A 49 -6.57 10.64 1.12
CA LYS A 49 -6.88 12.03 0.77
C LYS A 49 -8.01 12.15 -0.27
N LYS A 50 -8.05 11.23 -1.23
CA LYS A 50 -9.12 11.19 -2.25
C LYS A 50 -10.46 10.82 -1.64
N TRP A 51 -10.49 9.86 -0.72
CA TRP A 51 -11.69 9.51 0.03
C TRP A 51 -12.18 10.68 0.87
N GLU A 52 -11.28 11.27 1.66
CA GLU A 52 -11.60 12.38 2.58
C GLU A 52 -12.16 13.59 1.82
N ALA A 53 -11.51 14.00 0.73
CA ALA A 53 -11.99 15.09 -0.11
C ALA A 53 -13.39 14.81 -0.68
N TRP A 54 -13.60 13.61 -1.23
CA TRP A 54 -14.90 13.22 -1.78
C TRP A 54 -15.99 13.18 -0.71
N ALA A 55 -15.68 12.63 0.47
CA ALA A 55 -16.62 12.56 1.59
C ALA A 55 -17.06 13.97 2.02
N ILE A 56 -16.12 14.90 2.18
CA ILE A 56 -16.41 16.30 2.54
C ILE A 56 -17.27 16.96 1.47
N GLU A 57 -16.91 16.83 0.19
CA GLU A 57 -17.65 17.39 -0.94
C GLU A 57 -19.11 16.90 -1.00
N HIS A 58 -19.35 15.65 -0.60
CA HIS A 58 -20.68 15.03 -0.63
C HIS A 58 -21.41 15.07 0.73
N GLY A 59 -20.92 15.86 1.69
CA GLY A 59 -21.52 16.00 3.02
C GLY A 59 -21.54 14.71 3.84
N LYS A 60 -20.57 13.82 3.62
CA LYS A 60 -20.40 12.54 4.33
C LYS A 60 -19.29 12.65 5.38
N THR A 61 -19.45 11.93 6.48
CA THR A 61 -18.40 11.80 7.50
C THR A 61 -17.25 10.94 6.97
N ALA A 62 -16.04 11.51 6.90
CA ALA A 62 -14.85 10.80 6.44
C ALA A 62 -14.32 9.78 7.47
N MET A 63 -14.48 10.08 8.76
CA MET A 63 -14.08 9.24 9.89
C MET A 63 -14.98 9.50 11.12
N PRO A 64 -15.61 8.48 11.73
CA PRO A 64 -15.80 7.12 11.22
C PRO A 64 -16.71 7.14 9.99
N ALA A 65 -16.29 6.48 8.91
CA ALA A 65 -17.06 6.42 7.68
C ALA A 65 -18.25 5.47 7.81
N GLN A 66 -19.39 5.84 7.22
CA GLN A 66 -20.52 4.94 7.05
C GLN A 66 -20.25 3.98 5.88
N PRO A 67 -20.53 2.66 6.02
CA PRO A 67 -20.31 1.69 4.94
C PRO A 67 -20.98 2.08 3.61
N ASP A 68 -22.19 2.63 3.66
CA ASP A 68 -22.93 3.08 2.48
C ASP A 68 -22.21 4.23 1.74
N ALA A 69 -21.58 5.15 2.49
CA ALA A 69 -20.81 6.24 1.90
C ALA A 69 -19.56 5.71 1.19
N VAL A 70 -18.89 4.71 1.77
CA VAL A 70 -17.74 4.04 1.13
C VAL A 70 -18.18 3.32 -0.15
N ALA A 71 -19.31 2.60 -0.12
CA ALA A 71 -19.84 1.93 -1.30
C ALA A 71 -20.19 2.92 -2.43
N LEU A 72 -20.82 4.05 -2.09
CA LEU A 72 -21.15 5.10 -3.04
C LEU A 72 -19.89 5.72 -3.67
N PHE A 73 -18.86 5.98 -2.87
CA PHE A 73 -17.57 6.47 -3.36
C PHE A 73 -16.91 5.50 -4.34
N LEU A 74 -16.89 4.20 -4.04
CA LEU A 74 -16.32 3.20 -4.94
C LEU A 74 -17.07 3.15 -6.27
N ALA A 75 -18.40 3.27 -6.22
CA ALA A 75 -19.23 3.34 -7.43
C ALA A 75 -18.93 4.60 -8.25
N ALA A 76 -18.86 5.78 -7.61
CA ALA A 76 -18.49 7.03 -8.27
C ALA A 76 -17.13 6.93 -8.97
N ARG A 77 -16.11 6.42 -8.27
CA ARG A 77 -14.78 6.21 -8.86
C ARG A 77 -14.79 5.23 -10.03
N ALA A 78 -15.63 4.20 -9.98
CA ALA A 78 -15.74 3.24 -11.07
C ALA A 78 -16.39 3.87 -12.32
N VAL A 79 -17.39 4.73 -12.12
CA VAL A 79 -18.00 5.55 -13.19
C VAL A 79 -16.96 6.46 -13.84
N ASP A 80 -16.06 7.04 -13.04
CA ASP A 80 -14.92 7.84 -13.54
C ASP A 80 -13.85 7.00 -14.28
N GLY A 81 -14.08 5.70 -14.51
CA GLY A 81 -13.18 4.82 -15.24
C GLY A 81 -11.99 4.31 -14.43
N MET A 82 -12.03 4.39 -13.09
CA MET A 82 -10.94 3.89 -12.26
C MET A 82 -10.82 2.37 -12.33
N SER A 83 -9.58 1.90 -12.48
CA SER A 83 -9.29 0.46 -12.55
C SER A 83 -9.59 -0.27 -11.23
N VAL A 84 -9.95 -1.55 -11.33
CA VAL A 84 -10.20 -2.42 -10.16
C VAL A 84 -9.06 -2.40 -9.13
N PRO A 85 -7.76 -2.48 -9.51
CA PRO A 85 -6.66 -2.34 -8.55
C PRO A 85 -6.68 -1.01 -7.79
N SER A 86 -7.06 0.09 -8.44
CA SER A 86 -7.15 1.40 -7.81
C SER A 86 -8.31 1.49 -6.82
N LEU A 87 -9.44 0.85 -7.14
CA LEU A 87 -10.57 0.72 -6.22
C LEU A 87 -10.17 -0.10 -4.99
N ARG A 88 -9.49 -1.24 -5.19
CA ARG A 88 -8.96 -2.07 -4.08
C ARG A 88 -7.96 -1.31 -3.20
N LEU A 89 -7.10 -0.50 -3.81
CA LEU A 89 -6.18 0.37 -3.07
C LEU A 89 -6.94 1.37 -2.19
N SER A 90 -8.04 1.94 -2.71
CA SER A 90 -8.89 2.87 -1.96
C SER A 90 -9.54 2.18 -0.76
N VAL A 91 -10.08 0.96 -0.96
CA VAL A 91 -10.62 0.12 0.13
C VAL A 91 -9.56 -0.15 1.19
N ALA A 92 -8.36 -0.58 0.79
CA ALA A 92 -7.29 -0.90 1.72
C ALA A 92 -6.79 0.32 2.50
N ALA A 93 -6.75 1.49 1.86
CA ALA A 93 -6.37 2.74 2.50
C ALA A 93 -7.41 3.20 3.53
N ILE A 94 -8.70 3.12 3.19
CA ILE A 94 -9.81 3.47 4.11
C ILE A 94 -9.81 2.52 5.31
N ALA A 95 -9.70 1.21 5.07
CA ALA A 95 -9.60 0.21 6.13
C ALA A 95 -8.41 0.50 7.06
N ALA A 96 -7.21 0.67 6.50
CA ALA A 96 -6.01 0.93 7.28
C ALA A 96 -6.10 2.24 8.09
N ALA A 97 -6.74 3.28 7.56
CA ALA A 97 -6.96 4.52 8.28
C ALA A 97 -7.89 4.33 9.49
N HIS A 98 -8.98 3.57 9.33
CA HIS A 98 -9.90 3.26 10.43
C HIS A 98 -9.23 2.37 11.49
N ASP A 99 -8.51 1.34 11.05
CA ASP A 99 -7.76 0.45 11.96
C ASP A 99 -6.73 1.25 12.78
N THR A 100 -5.99 2.17 12.14
CA THR A 100 -5.00 3.03 12.82
C THR A 100 -5.66 4.03 13.78
N ALA A 101 -6.87 4.48 13.46
CA ALA A 101 -7.67 5.37 14.31
C ALA A 101 -8.45 4.64 15.41
N GLY A 102 -8.38 3.29 15.47
CA GLY A 102 -9.12 2.49 16.46
C GLY A 102 -10.62 2.40 16.21
N HIS A 103 -11.09 2.66 14.99
CA HIS A 103 -12.49 2.57 14.61
C HIS A 103 -12.81 1.24 13.92
N ALA A 104 -14.09 0.84 13.95
CA ALA A 104 -14.55 -0.32 13.20
C ALA A 104 -14.30 -0.12 11.70
N ASN A 105 -13.81 -1.16 11.03
CA ASN A 105 -13.49 -1.11 9.61
C ASN A 105 -14.78 -1.10 8.75
N PRO A 106 -15.13 0.02 8.10
CA PRO A 106 -16.35 0.13 7.29
C PRO A 106 -16.28 -0.75 6.02
N CYS A 107 -15.08 -1.07 5.54
CA CYS A 107 -14.89 -1.92 4.38
C CYS A 107 -15.13 -3.41 4.64
N ALA A 108 -15.21 -3.81 5.92
CA ALA A 108 -15.56 -5.17 6.30
C ALA A 108 -17.07 -5.46 6.15
N ASP A 109 -17.88 -4.40 6.06
CA ASP A 109 -19.33 -4.49 5.92
C ASP A 109 -19.76 -5.17 4.61
N ARG A 110 -20.93 -5.82 4.65
CA ARG A 110 -21.49 -6.55 3.51
C ARG A 110 -21.80 -5.64 2.32
N VAL A 111 -22.26 -4.41 2.56
CA VAL A 111 -22.60 -3.46 1.50
C VAL A 111 -21.37 -3.14 0.65
N VAL A 112 -20.25 -2.80 1.29
CA VAL A 112 -18.99 -2.48 0.59
C VAL A 112 -18.45 -3.71 -0.16
N LYS A 113 -18.45 -4.89 0.47
CA LYS A 113 -18.02 -6.14 -0.18
C LYS A 113 -18.87 -6.48 -1.40
N THR A 114 -20.18 -6.29 -1.31
CA THR A 114 -21.12 -6.59 -2.39
C THR A 114 -20.96 -5.59 -3.54
N ALA A 115 -20.85 -4.29 -3.23
CA ALA A 115 -20.56 -3.26 -4.22
C ALA A 115 -19.26 -3.56 -4.95
N MET A 116 -18.18 -3.86 -4.23
CA MET A 116 -16.88 -4.19 -4.84
C MET A 116 -16.97 -5.41 -5.78
N LYS A 117 -17.69 -6.46 -5.40
CA LYS A 117 -17.93 -7.62 -6.29
C LYS A 117 -18.68 -7.24 -7.57
N GLY A 118 -19.70 -6.39 -7.44
CA GLY A 118 -20.45 -5.85 -8.58
C GLY A 118 -19.57 -5.05 -9.54
N LEU A 119 -18.79 -4.11 -9.01
CA LEU A 119 -17.87 -3.27 -9.78
C LEU A 119 -16.80 -4.09 -10.52
N VAL A 120 -16.27 -5.13 -9.88
CA VAL A 120 -15.32 -6.06 -10.53
C VAL A 120 -15.98 -6.78 -11.70
N ARG A 121 -17.22 -7.24 -11.54
CA ARG A 121 -17.96 -7.93 -12.61
C ARG A 121 -18.28 -6.99 -13.77
N GLN A 122 -18.73 -5.77 -13.48
CA GLN A 122 -19.01 -4.74 -14.48
C GLN A 122 -17.75 -4.38 -15.27
N ALA A 123 -16.62 -4.17 -14.58
CA ALA A 123 -15.34 -3.90 -15.23
C ALA A 123 -14.92 -5.05 -16.16
N ALA A 124 -15.08 -6.31 -15.73
CA ALA A 124 -14.79 -7.47 -16.57
C ALA A 124 -15.70 -7.55 -17.81
N GLN A 125 -17.00 -7.26 -17.67
CA GLN A 125 -17.96 -7.22 -18.78
C GLN A 125 -17.66 -6.10 -19.77
N ALA A 126 -17.14 -4.97 -19.29
CA ALA A 126 -16.67 -3.87 -20.12
C ALA A 126 -15.30 -4.14 -20.79
N GLY A 127 -14.74 -5.35 -20.65
CA GLY A 127 -13.45 -5.71 -21.25
C GLY A 127 -12.24 -5.13 -20.53
N ALA A 128 -12.38 -4.67 -19.28
CA ALA A 128 -11.24 -4.14 -18.53
C ALA A 128 -10.21 -5.25 -18.27
N SER A 129 -9.02 -5.09 -18.85
CA SER A 129 -7.86 -5.94 -18.62
C SER A 129 -6.74 -5.16 -17.93
N GLN A 130 -5.86 -5.86 -17.21
CA GLN A 130 -4.64 -5.22 -16.74
C GLN A 130 -3.74 -4.93 -17.93
N LYS A 131 -3.51 -3.64 -18.19
CA LYS A 131 -2.54 -3.21 -19.19
C LYS A 131 -1.14 -3.69 -18.78
N GLN A 132 -0.59 -4.62 -19.55
CA GLN A 132 0.79 -5.03 -19.45
C GLN A 132 1.62 -4.19 -20.45
N ALA A 133 2.81 -3.76 -20.03
CA ALA A 133 3.75 -3.16 -20.96
C ALA A 133 4.12 -4.19 -22.04
N ALA A 134 4.30 -3.72 -23.29
CA ALA A 134 4.77 -4.58 -24.35
C ALA A 134 6.13 -5.18 -23.99
N ALA A 135 6.37 -6.42 -24.43
CA ALA A 135 7.65 -7.06 -24.24
C ALA A 135 8.75 -6.25 -24.94
N LEU A 136 9.90 -6.09 -24.27
CA LEU A 136 11.08 -5.49 -24.89
C LEU A 136 11.77 -6.56 -25.75
N THR A 137 11.24 -6.79 -26.94
CA THR A 137 11.76 -7.78 -27.90
C THR A 137 13.08 -7.33 -28.51
N VAL A 138 13.80 -8.27 -29.13
CA VAL A 138 15.04 -7.97 -29.88
C VAL A 138 14.78 -6.90 -30.94
N ASP A 139 13.67 -7.01 -31.68
CA ASP A 139 13.28 -6.04 -32.70
C ASP A 139 12.99 -4.66 -32.10
N ALA A 140 12.33 -4.60 -30.93
CA ALA A 140 12.08 -3.34 -30.23
C ALA A 140 13.40 -2.68 -29.79
N VAL A 141 14.37 -3.45 -29.30
CA VAL A 141 15.70 -2.94 -28.94
C VAL A 141 16.45 -2.43 -30.17
N ALA A 142 16.39 -3.15 -31.29
CA ALA A 142 16.98 -2.73 -32.56
C ALA A 142 16.34 -1.41 -33.07
N ALA A 143 15.02 -1.29 -32.99
CA ALA A 143 14.30 -0.08 -33.36
C ALA A 143 14.67 1.11 -32.47
N ILE A 144 14.76 0.90 -31.15
CA ILE A 144 15.20 1.94 -30.20
C ILE A 144 16.63 2.39 -30.50
N ARG A 145 17.54 1.46 -30.77
CA ARG A 145 18.93 1.76 -31.17
C ARG A 145 18.99 2.60 -32.43
N HIS A 146 18.22 2.20 -33.45
CA HIS A 146 18.13 2.94 -34.70
C HIS A 146 17.60 4.36 -34.49
N ALA A 147 16.57 4.53 -33.65
CA ALA A 147 16.00 5.85 -33.34
C ALA A 147 16.94 6.76 -32.56
N LEU A 148 17.74 6.21 -31.63
CA LEU A 148 18.75 6.96 -30.90
C LEU A 148 19.93 7.37 -31.81
N GLY A 149 20.21 6.58 -32.85
CA GLY A 149 21.34 6.78 -33.76
C GLY A 149 22.67 6.53 -33.06
N ASP A 150 23.76 7.00 -33.66
CA ASP A 150 25.09 6.84 -33.07
C ASP A 150 25.19 7.53 -31.71
N CYS A 151 25.94 6.91 -30.80
CA CYS A 151 26.17 7.35 -29.43
C CYS A 151 27.12 8.58 -29.39
N GLY A 152 26.81 9.63 -30.15
CA GLY A 152 27.60 10.86 -30.20
C GLY A 152 27.44 11.76 -28.98
N THR A 153 26.59 11.38 -28.02
CA THR A 153 26.44 12.09 -26.74
C THR A 153 26.42 11.11 -25.57
N PRO A 154 26.88 11.54 -24.38
CA PRO A 154 26.82 10.73 -23.17
C PRO A 154 25.39 10.28 -22.79
N VAL A 155 24.38 11.11 -23.08
CA VAL A 155 22.97 10.78 -22.80
C VAL A 155 22.51 9.60 -23.66
N LYS A 156 22.80 9.62 -24.96
CA LYS A 156 22.45 8.52 -25.87
C LYS A 156 23.16 7.22 -25.50
N ALA A 157 24.45 7.30 -25.13
CA ALA A 157 25.22 6.13 -24.66
C ALA A 157 24.61 5.53 -23.39
N ARG A 158 24.23 6.37 -22.42
CA ARG A 158 23.57 5.96 -21.18
C ARG A 158 22.23 5.27 -21.45
N ASP A 159 21.38 5.90 -22.26
CA ASP A 159 20.04 5.38 -22.53
C ASP A 159 20.12 4.03 -23.28
N MET A 160 21.08 3.88 -24.21
CA MET A 160 21.37 2.60 -24.86
C MET A 160 21.90 1.52 -23.90
N ALA A 161 22.76 1.89 -22.94
CA ALA A 161 23.23 0.96 -21.92
C ALA A 161 22.07 0.48 -21.04
N ILE A 162 21.19 1.39 -20.61
CA ILE A 162 20.01 1.06 -19.80
C ILE A 162 19.07 0.11 -20.56
N VAL A 163 18.73 0.43 -21.82
CA VAL A 163 17.84 -0.42 -22.63
C VAL A 163 18.44 -1.81 -22.83
N SER A 164 19.75 -1.90 -23.10
CA SER A 164 20.43 -3.18 -23.31
C SER A 164 20.49 -4.01 -22.01
N LEU A 165 20.79 -3.38 -20.87
CA LEU A 165 20.77 -4.05 -19.58
C LEU A 165 19.38 -4.56 -19.23
N LEU A 166 18.33 -3.74 -19.43
CA LEU A 166 16.96 -4.16 -19.18
C LEU A 166 16.54 -5.32 -20.09
N ALA A 167 16.92 -5.28 -21.37
CA ALA A 167 16.60 -6.34 -22.33
C ALA A 167 17.28 -7.68 -21.98
N CYS A 168 18.53 -7.65 -21.53
CA CYS A 168 19.27 -8.87 -21.19
C CYS A 168 18.89 -9.44 -19.81
N THR A 169 18.56 -8.58 -18.84
CA THR A 169 18.43 -9.00 -17.43
C THR A 169 16.98 -9.06 -16.93
N GLY A 170 16.05 -8.33 -17.56
CA GLY A 170 14.67 -8.23 -17.08
C GLY A 170 14.51 -7.56 -15.71
N LEU A 171 15.54 -6.84 -15.23
CA LEU A 171 15.51 -6.18 -13.93
C LEU A 171 14.46 -5.06 -13.89
N ARG A 172 13.86 -4.86 -12.71
CA ARG A 172 12.93 -3.75 -12.48
C ARG A 172 13.71 -2.48 -12.14
N ARG A 173 13.22 -1.34 -12.61
CA ARG A 173 13.60 -0.06 -11.99
C ARG A 173 13.03 -0.05 -10.56
N SER A 174 13.90 -0.07 -9.56
CA SER A 174 13.50 0.05 -8.16
C SER A 174 13.31 1.50 -7.75
#